data_AF-A0A521GUH5-F1
#
_entry.id   AF-A0A521GUH5-F1
#
_cell.length_a   1.000
_cell.length_b   1.000
_cell.length_c   1.000
_cell.angle_alpha   90.00
_cell.angle_beta   90.00
_cell.angle_gamma   90.00
#
_symmetry.space_group_name_H-M   'P 1'
#
loop_
_entity.id
_entity.type
_entity.pdbx_description
1 polymer ?
#
loop_
_entity_poly.entity_id
_entity_poly.type
_entity_poly.pdbx_seq_one_letter_code
_entity_poly.pdbx_strand_id
1 'polypeptide(L)'
;MQPDYSPQARTKLITAVVAVLVVAGSVLVIDHLKSEAAESSPVSTTSQTMSNATSSGTTSTGTTSSGSTNSTASSGTYKDGTYTASSDYYVPHGYENIAVSVTLKSGVISNVSITNSEGDRESAGFQEEFASAYKSYVVGKSIDGLQLGIVSGASDTTQGFNAALDKIASQAQA
;
A
#
# COMPACT_ATOMS: atom_id res chain seq x y z
N MET A 1 37.45 -35.01 -9.71
CA MET A 1 37.53 -33.54 -9.75
C MET A 1 36.25 -33.01 -9.12
N GLN A 2 36.28 -32.70 -7.83
CA GLN A 2 35.15 -32.03 -7.18
C GLN A 2 35.32 -30.52 -7.40
N PRO A 3 34.28 -29.79 -7.81
CA PRO A 3 34.36 -28.34 -7.89
C PRO A 3 34.57 -27.77 -6.48
N ASP A 4 35.64 -27.01 -6.35
CA ASP A 4 36.02 -26.27 -5.16
C ASP A 4 35.00 -25.14 -4.96
N TYR A 5 33.96 -25.42 -4.16
CA TYR A 5 32.99 -24.41 -3.76
C TYR A 5 33.55 -23.63 -2.57
N SER A 6 34.34 -22.61 -2.88
CA SER A 6 34.66 -21.56 -1.92
C SER A 6 33.37 -20.81 -1.54
N PRO A 7 32.98 -20.75 -0.25
CA PRO A 7 31.85 -19.94 0.16
C PRO A 7 32.22 -18.46 -0.02
N GLN A 8 31.61 -17.81 -1.01
CA GLN A 8 31.60 -16.35 -1.09
C GLN A 8 30.96 -15.85 0.20
N ALA A 9 31.71 -15.12 1.01
CA ALA A 9 31.21 -14.47 2.21
C ALA A 9 30.15 -13.44 1.79
N ARG A 10 28.87 -13.84 1.86
CA ARG A 10 27.75 -12.92 1.64
C ARG A 10 27.59 -12.07 2.88
N THR A 11 27.98 -10.80 2.77
CA THR A 11 27.77 -9.78 3.78
C THR A 11 26.31 -9.79 4.23
N LYS A 12 26.07 -10.20 5.48
CA LYS A 12 24.76 -10.19 6.12
C LYS A 12 24.26 -8.75 6.20
N LEU A 13 23.24 -8.40 5.42
CA LEU A 13 22.52 -7.14 5.56
C LEU A 13 21.16 -7.38 6.22
N ILE A 14 21.23 -7.35 7.55
CA ILE A 14 20.34 -6.69 8.51
C ILE A 14 18.83 -6.84 8.26
N THR A 15 18.24 -7.70 9.08
CA THR A 15 16.84 -7.64 9.51
C THR A 15 16.43 -6.21 9.84
N ALA A 16 15.57 -5.63 9.01
CA ALA A 16 14.87 -4.40 9.35
C ALA A 16 13.39 -4.59 9.03
N VAL A 17 12.65 -5.19 9.97
CA VAL A 17 11.20 -4.99 10.04
C VAL A 17 11.00 -3.55 10.47
N VAL A 18 11.08 -2.63 9.50
CA VAL A 18 10.71 -1.24 9.73
C VAL A 18 9.25 -1.11 9.40
N ALA A 19 8.40 -1.28 10.41
CA ALA A 19 7.04 -0.76 10.36
C ALA A 19 7.13 0.78 10.42
N VAL A 20 7.41 1.43 9.29
CA VAL A 20 7.30 2.88 9.19
C VAL A 20 5.82 3.22 9.04
N LEU A 21 5.13 3.38 10.16
CA LEU A 21 3.89 4.15 10.21
C LEU A 21 4.25 5.64 10.20
N VAL A 22 4.45 6.26 9.04
CA VAL A 22 4.41 7.73 8.96
C VAL A 22 2.95 8.16 9.05
N VAL A 23 2.38 8.16 10.26
CA VAL A 23 1.14 8.87 10.55
C VAL A 23 1.54 10.31 10.89
N ALA A 24 1.67 11.15 9.87
CA ALA A 24 1.75 12.59 10.07
C ALA A 24 0.32 13.13 10.26
N GLY A 25 -0.08 13.38 11.51
CA GLY A 25 -1.16 14.31 11.84
C GLY A 25 -2.21 13.80 12.81
N SER A 26 -2.05 14.15 14.10
CA SER A 26 -3.18 14.45 14.97
C SER A 26 -2.73 15.35 16.12
N VAL A 27 -3.09 16.62 16.01
CA VAL A 27 -3.15 17.57 17.12
C VAL A 27 -4.16 17.01 18.14
N LEU A 28 -3.71 16.80 19.37
CA LEU A 28 -4.57 16.51 20.51
C LEU A 28 -5.39 17.78 20.83
N VAL A 29 -6.66 17.77 20.46
CA VAL A 29 -7.68 18.55 21.19
C VAL A 29 -8.47 17.55 22.00
N ILE A 30 -8.22 17.58 23.31
CA ILE A 30 -9.02 16.89 24.32
C ILE A 30 -10.34 17.64 24.39
N ASP A 31 -11.45 16.98 24.07
CA ASP A 31 -12.72 17.31 24.72
C ASP A 31 -13.44 16.02 25.08
N HIS A 32 -13.43 15.76 26.38
CA HIS A 32 -14.25 14.77 27.05
C HIS A 32 -15.71 15.22 26.91
N LEU A 33 -16.62 14.36 26.43
CA LEU A 33 -17.96 14.21 27.02
C LEU A 33 -18.65 12.97 26.45
N LYS A 34 -19.05 12.15 27.40
CA LYS A 34 -19.80 10.89 27.33
C LYS A 34 -21.25 11.14 26.92
N SER A 35 -21.78 10.40 25.95
CA SER A 35 -23.16 9.90 25.99
C SER A 35 -23.45 8.90 24.88
N GLU A 36 -23.89 7.73 25.33
CA GLU A 36 -24.41 6.61 24.56
C GLU A 36 -25.94 6.77 24.42
N ALA A 37 -26.41 6.49 23.21
CA ALA A 37 -27.74 6.02 22.80
C ALA A 37 -29.02 6.57 23.46
N ALA A 38 -29.87 7.21 22.64
CA ALA A 38 -31.30 6.86 22.50
C ALA A 38 -31.96 7.57 21.30
N GLU A 39 -32.38 6.75 20.34
CA GLU A 39 -33.70 6.70 19.69
C GLU A 39 -34.39 7.93 19.06
N SER A 40 -34.88 7.67 17.84
CA SER A 40 -36.20 8.02 17.27
C SER A 40 -36.30 9.05 16.11
N SER A 41 -36.52 8.47 14.91
CA SER A 41 -37.59 8.81 13.94
C SER A 41 -37.41 10.06 13.04
N PRO A 42 -38.32 10.32 12.07
CA PRO A 42 -38.08 10.13 10.61
C PRO A 42 -38.21 11.45 9.82
N VAL A 43 -37.68 11.56 8.59
CA VAL A 43 -38.08 12.69 7.72
C VAL A 43 -38.13 12.38 6.22
N SER A 44 -39.20 12.87 5.62
CA SER A 44 -39.58 12.86 4.22
C SER A 44 -38.95 14.01 3.40
N THR A 45 -38.78 13.77 2.11
CA THR A 45 -39.19 14.58 0.93
C THR A 45 -39.16 16.13 0.97
N THR A 46 -38.40 16.70 0.04
CA THR A 46 -38.78 17.75 -0.96
C THR A 46 -38.11 19.15 -0.94
N SER A 47 -37.52 19.46 -2.11
CA SER A 47 -37.57 20.71 -2.89
C SER A 47 -36.81 21.99 -2.51
N GLN A 48 -35.88 22.32 -3.43
CA GLN A 48 -35.81 23.53 -4.28
C GLN A 48 -35.31 24.90 -3.75
N THR A 49 -34.50 25.51 -4.65
CA THR A 49 -34.41 26.94 -5.04
C THR A 49 -33.26 27.81 -4.50
N MET A 50 -32.33 28.04 -5.44
CA MET A 50 -31.62 29.27 -5.83
C MET A 50 -31.48 30.45 -4.85
N SER A 51 -30.25 30.96 -4.76
CA SER A 51 -29.98 32.40 -4.73
C SER A 51 -28.62 32.72 -5.36
N ASN A 52 -28.62 33.81 -6.11
CA ASN A 52 -27.60 34.31 -7.02
C ASN A 52 -27.23 35.74 -6.57
N ALA A 53 -25.95 36.05 -6.36
CA ALA A 53 -25.38 37.41 -6.26
C ALA A 53 -23.83 37.25 -6.31
N THR A 54 -23.11 37.55 -7.40
CA THR A 54 -22.62 38.87 -7.86
C THR A 54 -22.04 39.77 -6.78
N SER A 55 -20.70 39.90 -6.73
CA SER A 55 -19.99 41.19 -6.78
C SER A 55 -18.47 41.02 -6.97
N SER A 56 -17.88 41.99 -7.66
CA SER A 56 -16.52 42.06 -8.22
C SER A 56 -15.44 42.53 -7.22
N GLY A 57 -14.16 42.28 -7.52
CA GLY A 57 -13.03 42.89 -6.80
C GLY A 57 -11.61 42.56 -7.30
N THR A 58 -11.08 43.47 -8.12
CA THR A 58 -9.69 43.85 -8.50
C THR A 58 -8.42 43.20 -7.87
N THR A 59 -7.52 42.77 -8.77
CA THR A 59 -6.04 42.89 -8.87
C THR A 59 -5.16 43.16 -7.64
N SER A 60 -4.15 42.29 -7.38
CA SER A 60 -2.71 42.66 -7.38
C SER A 60 -1.76 41.46 -7.22
N THR A 61 -0.57 41.62 -7.81
CA THR A 61 0.63 40.77 -7.90
C THR A 61 1.29 40.38 -6.58
N GLY A 62 1.90 39.19 -6.50
CA GLY A 62 2.79 38.78 -5.41
C GLY A 62 3.49 37.43 -5.61
N THR A 63 4.80 37.42 -5.44
CA THR A 63 5.82 36.41 -5.79
C THR A 63 5.88 35.18 -4.85
N THR A 64 6.37 34.05 -5.41
CA THR A 64 7.21 32.99 -4.79
C THR A 64 6.67 32.03 -3.71
N SER A 65 6.82 30.74 -4.05
CA SER A 65 7.26 29.61 -3.22
C SER A 65 6.37 29.16 -2.05
N SER A 66 5.76 27.99 -2.20
CA SER A 66 6.14 26.78 -1.46
C SER A 66 5.16 25.66 -1.81
N GLY A 67 5.67 24.45 -1.99
CA GLY A 67 4.90 23.26 -2.35
C GLY A 67 3.77 23.03 -1.36
N SER A 68 2.54 23.24 -1.81
CA SER A 68 1.36 22.68 -1.18
C SER A 68 1.09 21.35 -1.87
N THR A 69 1.70 20.28 -1.35
CA THR A 69 1.11 18.95 -1.52
C THR A 69 -0.21 19.00 -0.77
N ASN A 70 -1.26 19.37 -1.51
CA ASN A 70 -2.63 19.27 -1.08
C ASN A 70 -2.90 17.77 -0.86
N SER A 71 -2.54 17.25 0.32
CA SER A 71 -3.00 15.97 0.81
C SER A 71 -4.50 16.14 1.02
N THR A 72 -5.22 16.00 -0.10
CA THR A 72 -6.65 15.73 -0.09
C THR A 72 -6.79 14.50 0.76
N ALA A 73 -7.32 14.65 1.98
CA ALA A 73 -7.71 13.51 2.79
C ALA A 73 -8.70 12.72 1.93
N SER A 74 -8.21 11.66 1.29
CA SER A 74 -9.03 10.82 0.42
C SER A 74 -10.04 10.17 1.35
N SER A 75 -11.32 10.53 1.20
CA SER A 75 -12.43 9.93 1.93
C SER A 75 -12.74 8.51 1.41
N GLY A 76 -11.71 7.77 1.00
CA GLY A 76 -11.80 6.42 0.49
C GLY A 76 -11.61 5.38 1.60
N THR A 77 -12.00 4.14 1.31
CA THR A 77 -11.83 2.96 2.18
C THR A 77 -10.40 2.75 2.67
N TYR A 78 -9.42 3.21 1.88
CA TYR A 78 -8.00 3.08 2.19
C TYR A 78 -7.34 4.45 2.28
N LYS A 79 -6.46 4.62 3.26
CA LYS A 79 -5.61 5.81 3.39
C LYS A 79 -4.49 5.80 2.36
N ASP A 80 -4.18 6.98 1.86
CA ASP A 80 -3.04 7.19 0.96
C ASP A 80 -1.74 7.08 1.75
N GLY A 81 -0.72 6.48 1.16
CA GLY A 81 0.57 6.26 1.83
C GLY A 81 1.40 5.17 1.18
N THR A 82 2.57 4.91 1.75
CA THR A 82 3.42 3.76 1.38
C THR A 82 3.39 2.75 2.51
N TYR A 83 3.08 1.51 2.16
CA TYR A 83 2.90 0.39 3.08
C TYR A 83 3.85 -0.74 2.70
N THR A 84 4.33 -1.47 3.69
CA THR A 84 5.22 -2.61 3.47
C THR A 84 4.79 -3.78 4.33
N ALA A 85 4.70 -4.95 3.72
CA ALA A 85 4.46 -6.21 4.44
C ALA A 85 5.32 -7.32 3.84
N SER A 86 5.66 -8.28 4.69
CA SER A 86 6.32 -9.52 4.26
C SER A 86 5.41 -10.71 4.48
N SER A 87 5.57 -11.72 3.64
CA SER A 87 4.96 -13.03 3.83
C SER A 87 5.93 -14.15 3.50
N ASP A 88 5.90 -15.17 4.35
CA ASP A 88 6.54 -16.44 4.06
C ASP A 88 5.61 -17.28 3.18
N TYR A 89 6.22 -18.11 2.34
CA TYR A 89 5.54 -19.11 1.51
C TYR A 89 6.37 -20.39 1.49
N TYR A 90 5.69 -21.52 1.27
CA TYR A 90 6.32 -22.82 1.25
C TYR A 90 6.78 -23.17 -0.16
N VAL A 91 7.95 -23.79 -0.27
CA VAL A 91 8.50 -24.40 -1.48
C VAL A 91 8.95 -25.83 -1.12
N PRO A 92 9.12 -26.76 -2.08
CA PRO A 92 9.51 -28.15 -1.78
C PRO A 92 10.75 -28.29 -0.89
N HIS A 93 11.67 -27.31 -0.93
CA HIS A 93 12.92 -27.28 -0.18
C HIS A 93 12.88 -26.46 1.12
N GLY A 94 11.71 -25.93 1.52
CA GLY A 94 11.58 -25.21 2.79
C GLY A 94 10.60 -24.04 2.73
N TYR A 95 10.98 -22.93 3.36
CA TYR A 95 10.22 -21.68 3.33
C TYR A 95 11.07 -20.59 2.73
N GLU A 96 10.41 -19.73 1.97
CA GLU A 96 10.97 -18.50 1.41
C GLU A 96 10.11 -17.31 1.81
N ASN A 97 10.65 -16.12 1.65
CA ASN A 97 10.01 -14.88 2.04
C ASN A 97 9.95 -13.91 0.86
N ILE A 98 8.85 -13.16 0.78
CA ILE A 98 8.73 -12.00 -0.08
C ILE A 98 8.29 -10.78 0.75
N ALA A 99 9.04 -9.69 0.64
CA ALA A 99 8.66 -8.38 1.13
C ALA A 99 8.09 -7.55 -0.02
N VAL A 100 6.94 -6.93 0.19
CA VAL A 100 6.24 -6.10 -0.79
C VAL A 100 6.08 -4.70 -0.22
N SER A 101 6.42 -3.68 -1.00
CA SER A 101 6.12 -2.28 -0.69
C SER A 101 5.22 -1.68 -1.76
N VAL A 102 4.13 -1.05 -1.33
CA VAL A 102 3.08 -0.48 -2.19
C VAL A 102 2.85 0.97 -1.81
N THR A 103 2.79 1.85 -2.82
CA THR A 103 2.30 3.24 -2.64
C THR A 103 0.86 3.32 -3.11
N LEU A 104 -0.04 3.62 -2.19
CA LEU A 104 -1.47 3.81 -2.44
C LEU A 104 -1.81 5.28 -2.62
N LYS A 105 -2.67 5.54 -3.60
CA LYS A 105 -3.35 6.82 -3.81
C LYS A 105 -4.82 6.57 -4.11
N SER A 106 -5.70 7.03 -3.24
CA SER A 106 -7.15 6.84 -3.29
C SER A 106 -7.55 5.36 -3.48
N GLY A 107 -6.91 4.47 -2.70
CA GLY A 107 -7.12 3.02 -2.79
C GLY A 107 -6.51 2.32 -4.02
N VAL A 108 -5.83 3.06 -4.91
CA VAL A 108 -5.19 2.51 -6.11
C VAL A 108 -3.67 2.41 -5.93
N ILE A 109 -3.10 1.29 -6.38
CA ILE A 109 -1.66 1.05 -6.39
C ILE A 109 -1.00 1.93 -7.44
N SER A 110 -0.25 2.95 -7.01
CA SER A 110 0.51 3.85 -7.88
C SER A 110 1.95 3.40 -8.10
N ASN A 111 2.53 2.67 -7.14
CA ASN A 111 3.87 2.09 -7.23
C ASN A 111 3.92 0.79 -6.42
N VAL A 112 4.75 -0.14 -6.86
CA VAL A 112 5.06 -1.39 -6.14
C VAL A 112 6.52 -1.79 -6.35
N SER A 113 7.12 -2.34 -5.29
CA SER A 113 8.42 -3.01 -5.32
C SER A 113 8.39 -4.28 -4.48
N ILE A 114 9.24 -5.24 -4.81
CA ILE A 114 9.40 -6.50 -4.07
C ILE A 114 10.86 -6.76 -3.75
N THR A 115 11.09 -7.50 -2.66
CA THR A 115 12.38 -8.09 -2.29
C THR A 115 12.14 -9.54 -1.90
N ASN A 116 12.81 -10.47 -2.55
CA ASN A 116 12.72 -11.90 -2.25
C ASN A 116 13.88 -12.35 -1.35
N SER A 117 13.65 -13.39 -0.54
CA SER A 117 14.73 -14.08 0.18
C SER A 117 15.66 -14.81 -0.78
N GLU A 118 16.91 -15.01 -0.35
CA GLU A 118 17.81 -15.93 -1.06
C GLU A 118 17.27 -17.37 -0.91
N GLY A 119 16.73 -17.91 -2.00
CA GLY A 119 16.24 -19.28 -2.12
C GLY A 119 17.27 -20.23 -2.76
N ASP A 120 16.82 -21.45 -3.07
CA ASP A 120 17.59 -22.35 -3.93
C ASP A 120 17.59 -21.89 -5.41
N ARG A 121 18.37 -22.56 -6.26
CA ARG A 121 18.53 -22.15 -7.67
C ARG A 121 17.22 -22.20 -8.45
N GLU A 122 16.35 -23.17 -8.17
CA GLU A 122 15.07 -23.31 -8.87
C GLU A 122 14.16 -22.16 -8.45
N SER A 123 14.04 -21.90 -7.15
CA SER A 123 13.26 -20.77 -6.63
C SER A 123 13.74 -19.43 -7.17
N ALA A 124 15.05 -19.21 -7.26
CA ALA A 124 15.61 -17.97 -7.80
C ALA A 124 15.10 -17.69 -9.23
N GLY A 125 15.00 -18.72 -10.07
CA GLY A 125 14.45 -18.59 -11.42
C GLY A 125 12.99 -18.13 -11.41
N PHE A 126 12.13 -18.79 -10.62
CA PHE A 126 10.72 -18.40 -10.50
C PHE A 126 10.53 -17.00 -9.91
N GLN A 127 11.33 -16.64 -8.92
CA GLN A 127 11.32 -15.32 -8.30
C GLN A 127 11.74 -14.21 -9.29
N GLU A 128 12.74 -14.47 -10.13
CA GLU A 128 13.18 -13.56 -11.20
C GLU A 128 12.11 -13.40 -12.27
N GLU A 129 11.51 -14.51 -12.72
CA GLU A 129 10.43 -14.49 -13.71
C GLU A 129 9.20 -13.74 -13.17
N PHE A 130 8.82 -13.98 -11.91
CA PHE A 130 7.77 -13.22 -11.23
C PHE A 130 8.11 -11.73 -11.18
N ALA A 131 9.32 -11.38 -10.73
CA ALA A 131 9.78 -9.99 -10.60
C ALA A 131 9.75 -9.22 -11.93
N SER A 132 9.96 -9.91 -13.04
CA SER A 132 9.90 -9.32 -14.39
C SER A 132 8.49 -8.99 -14.86
N ALA A 133 7.46 -9.68 -14.36
CA ALA A 133 6.11 -9.66 -14.92
C ALA A 133 5.03 -9.09 -13.99
N TYR A 134 5.16 -9.21 -12.66
CA TYR A 134 4.07 -8.92 -11.72
C TYR A 134 3.51 -7.49 -11.80
N LYS A 135 4.37 -6.49 -12.11
CA LYS A 135 3.99 -5.06 -12.08
C LYS A 135 2.83 -4.72 -13.00
N SER A 136 2.76 -5.34 -14.19
CA SER A 136 1.68 -5.09 -15.16
C SER A 136 0.30 -5.53 -14.66
N TYR A 137 0.27 -6.43 -13.66
CA TYR A 137 -0.96 -6.94 -13.09
C TYR A 137 -1.44 -6.17 -11.87
N VAL A 138 -0.67 -5.23 -11.32
CA VAL A 138 -1.00 -4.57 -10.04
C VAL A 138 -1.01 -3.05 -10.11
N VAL A 139 -0.09 -2.43 -10.86
CA VAL A 139 -0.03 -0.96 -10.94
C VAL A 139 -1.28 -0.44 -11.65
N GLY A 140 -1.92 0.56 -11.05
CA GLY A 140 -3.16 1.15 -11.53
C GLY A 140 -4.43 0.39 -11.12
N LYS A 141 -4.32 -0.71 -10.36
CA LYS A 141 -5.48 -1.43 -9.82
C LYS A 141 -5.79 -1.01 -8.39
N SER A 142 -7.06 -1.16 -8.00
CA SER A 142 -7.47 -1.05 -6.60
C SER A 142 -6.75 -2.10 -5.77
N ILE A 143 -6.35 -1.77 -4.53
CA ILE A 143 -5.83 -2.74 -3.57
C ILE A 143 -6.95 -3.65 -3.01
N ASP A 144 -8.20 -3.20 -3.12
CA ASP A 144 -9.36 -3.90 -2.56
C ASP A 144 -9.58 -5.26 -3.23
N GLY A 145 -9.38 -6.33 -2.47
CA GLY A 145 -9.53 -7.71 -2.94
C GLY A 145 -8.61 -8.10 -4.10
N LEU A 146 -7.51 -7.35 -4.32
CA LEU A 146 -6.60 -7.63 -5.43
C LEU A 146 -5.83 -8.93 -5.19
N GLN A 147 -6.03 -9.88 -6.08
CA GLN A 147 -5.36 -11.17 -6.07
C GLN A 147 -4.79 -11.44 -7.47
N LEU A 148 -3.54 -11.90 -7.54
CA LEU A 148 -2.94 -12.39 -8.77
C LEU A 148 -3.20 -13.88 -8.95
N GLY A 149 -3.44 -14.29 -10.20
CA GLY A 149 -3.24 -15.69 -10.61
C GLY A 149 -1.76 -16.00 -10.78
N ILE A 150 -1.42 -17.25 -11.09
CA ILE A 150 -0.01 -17.66 -11.30
C ILE A 150 0.64 -16.78 -12.37
N VAL A 151 1.72 -16.09 -11.99
CA VAL A 151 2.52 -15.25 -12.89
C VAL A 151 3.79 -16.02 -13.28
N SER A 152 4.00 -16.21 -14.58
CA SER A 152 5.21 -16.87 -15.14
C SER A 152 5.55 -18.21 -14.45
N GLY A 153 4.54 -19.03 -14.15
CA GLY A 153 4.73 -20.33 -13.49
C GLY A 153 5.09 -20.27 -11.99
N ALA A 154 5.32 -19.09 -11.41
CA ALA A 154 5.73 -18.92 -10.02
C ALA A 154 4.53 -18.93 -9.05
N SER A 155 3.87 -20.07 -8.87
CA SER A 155 2.67 -20.19 -8.02
C SER A 155 2.92 -19.81 -6.56
N ASP A 156 4.01 -20.30 -5.98
CA ASP A 156 4.29 -20.15 -4.55
C ASP A 156 4.70 -18.70 -4.23
N THR A 157 5.54 -18.09 -5.07
CA THR A 157 5.87 -16.66 -4.99
C THR A 157 4.64 -15.79 -5.17
N THR A 158 3.73 -16.13 -6.10
CA THR A 158 2.46 -15.42 -6.29
C THR A 158 1.60 -15.51 -5.03
N GLN A 159 1.53 -16.67 -4.38
CA GLN A 159 0.79 -16.84 -3.12
C GLN A 159 1.38 -15.96 -2.00
N GLY A 160 2.71 -15.94 -1.86
CA GLY A 160 3.39 -15.07 -0.90
C GLY A 160 3.12 -13.58 -1.16
N PHE A 161 3.15 -13.17 -2.43
CA PHE A 161 2.86 -11.80 -2.83
C PHE A 161 1.43 -11.37 -2.49
N ASN A 162 0.45 -12.22 -2.83
CA ASN A 162 -0.96 -12.02 -2.52
C ASN A 162 -1.20 -11.89 -1.01
N ALA A 163 -0.60 -12.77 -0.21
CA ALA A 163 -0.69 -12.69 1.25
C ALA A 163 -0.06 -11.40 1.81
N ALA A 164 0.98 -10.86 1.18
CA ALA A 164 1.53 -9.55 1.54
C ALA A 164 0.60 -8.40 1.15
N LEU A 165 -0.08 -8.47 -0.01
CA LEU A 165 -1.10 -7.48 -0.39
C LEU A 165 -2.28 -7.44 0.59
N ASP A 166 -2.76 -8.60 1.06
CA ASP A 166 -3.85 -8.67 2.05
C ASP A 166 -3.46 -7.98 3.38
N LYS A 167 -2.21 -8.18 3.82
CA LYS A 167 -1.67 -7.49 5.00
C LYS A 167 -1.59 -5.98 4.77
N ILE A 168 -1.13 -5.55 3.59
CA ILE A 168 -1.07 -4.12 3.23
C ILE A 168 -2.47 -3.50 3.18
N ALA A 169 -3.44 -4.17 2.56
CA ALA A 169 -4.83 -3.70 2.52
C ALA A 169 -5.38 -3.51 3.94
N SER A 170 -5.11 -4.47 4.83
CA SER A 170 -5.51 -4.38 6.24
C SER A 170 -4.83 -3.21 6.98
N GLN A 171 -3.54 -2.96 6.72
CA GLN A 171 -2.80 -1.84 7.30
C GLN A 171 -3.28 -0.47 6.80
N ALA A 172 -3.76 -0.41 5.57
CA ALA A 172 -4.15 0.83 4.90
C ALA A 172 -5.59 1.25 5.15
N GLN A 173 -6.40 0.50 5.91
CA GLN A 173 -7.80 0.85 6.18
C GLN A 173 -7.94 2.25 6.81
N ALA A 174 -8.97 2.99 6.40
CA ALA A 174 -9.25 4.35 6.85
C ALA A 174 -10.02 4.44 8.17
#